data_AF-A0A820QSA1-F1
#
_entry.id   AF-A0A820QSA1-F1
#
_cell.length_a   1.000
_cell.length_b   1.000
_cell.length_c   1.000
_cell.angle_alpha   90.00
_cell.angle_beta   90.00
_cell.angle_gamma   90.00
#
_symmetry.space_group_name_H-M   'P 1'
#
loop_
_entity.id
_entity.type
_entity.pdbx_description
1 polymer ?
#
loop_
_entity_poly.entity_id
_entity_poly.type
_entity_poly.pdbx_seq_one_letter_code
_entity_poly.pdbx_strand_id
1 'polypeptide(L)'
;AFDVPLSTPIKNFIKATFGDKEDHSAAVDGLNSLRAESLLRSNYKEDISKLLRYYDQLHAIEYKLPITENQIRIYFKWQDALVGGGGLFGGKQKTNGSWKLAFQKACVLFNIGYAYNELALAQNLSIDEQMK
;
A
#
# COMPACT_ATOMS: atom_id res chain seq x y z
N ALA A 1 -3.90 7.37 -2.73
CA ALA A 1 -4.40 6.66 -1.54
C ALA A 1 -4.45 7.63 -0.36
N PHE A 2 -5.23 7.33 0.67
CA PHE A 2 -5.19 8.13 1.90
C PHE A 2 -4.13 7.56 2.85
N ASP A 3 -3.48 8.46 3.61
CA ASP A 3 -2.63 8.03 4.71
C ASP A 3 -3.49 7.39 5.79
N VAL A 4 -3.09 6.20 6.23
CA VAL A 4 -3.82 5.38 7.21
C VAL A 4 -2.79 4.81 8.16
N PRO A 5 -2.77 5.26 9.42
CA PRO A 5 -1.74 4.85 10.37
C PRO A 5 -1.91 3.37 10.74
N LEU A 6 -0.88 2.58 10.47
CA LEU A 6 -0.80 1.15 10.80
C LEU A 6 -0.26 0.93 12.23
N SER A 7 0.58 1.85 12.72
CA SER A 7 1.39 1.59 13.91
C SER A 7 0.57 1.35 15.18
N THR A 8 -0.30 2.30 15.53
CA THR A 8 -1.07 2.25 16.77
C THR A 8 -1.93 0.98 16.91
N PRO A 9 -2.78 0.60 15.94
CA PRO A 9 -3.63 -0.58 16.10
C PRO A 9 -2.83 -1.88 16.19
N ILE A 10 -1.71 -2.00 15.47
CA ILE A 10 -0.86 -3.20 15.51
C ILE A 10 -0.11 -3.28 16.85
N LYS A 11 0.50 -2.18 17.31
CA LYS A 11 1.19 -2.12 18.62
C LYS A 11 0.26 -2.46 19.78
N ASN A 12 -0.96 -1.90 19.76
CA ASN A 12 -1.96 -2.18 20.78
C ASN A 12 -2.33 -3.67 20.83
N PHE A 13 -2.51 -4.31 19.67
CA PHE A 13 -2.80 -5.74 19.60
C PHE A 13 -1.63 -6.60 20.10
N ILE A 14 -0.40 -6.29 19.68
CA ILE A 14 0.80 -7.02 20.13
C ILE A 14 0.92 -6.93 21.65
N LYS A 15 0.81 -5.73 22.22
CA LYS A 15 0.88 -5.52 23.67
C LYS A 15 -0.22 -6.27 24.42
N ALA A 16 -1.46 -6.23 23.91
CA ALA A 16 -2.58 -6.95 24.52
C ALA A 16 -2.43 -8.48 24.46
N THR A 17 -1.76 -9.00 23.43
CA THR A 17 -1.62 -10.45 23.19
C THR A 17 -0.40 -11.04 23.91
N PHE A 18 0.73 -10.32 23.90
CA PHE A 18 2.03 -10.85 24.33
C PHE A 18 2.61 -10.14 25.57
N GLY A 19 2.00 -9.04 26.02
CA GLY A 19 2.54 -8.19 27.08
C GLY A 19 3.81 -7.45 26.64
N ASP A 20 4.68 -7.12 27.59
CA ASP A 20 5.91 -6.33 27.35
C ASP A 20 7.17 -7.21 27.19
N LYS A 21 7.03 -8.48 26.79
CA LYS A 21 8.15 -9.44 26.70
C LYS A 21 9.10 -9.16 25.53
N GLU A 22 8.56 -8.72 24.39
CA GLU A 22 9.31 -8.38 23.19
C GLU A 22 8.83 -7.04 22.63
N ASP A 23 9.78 -6.18 22.24
CA ASP A 23 9.45 -4.90 21.61
C ASP A 23 9.49 -5.01 20.08
N HIS A 24 8.32 -4.96 19.47
CA HIS A 24 8.15 -4.94 18.01
C HIS A 24 7.90 -3.53 17.46
N SER A 25 8.00 -2.49 18.30
CA SER A 25 7.60 -1.13 17.94
C SER A 25 8.36 -0.59 16.73
N ALA A 26 9.67 -0.83 16.66
CA ALA A 26 10.50 -0.38 15.55
C ALA A 26 10.10 -1.04 14.22
N ALA A 27 9.79 -2.34 14.23
CA ALA A 27 9.35 -3.07 13.04
C ALA A 27 7.98 -2.56 12.55
N VAL A 28 7.06 -2.31 13.49
CA VAL A 28 5.73 -1.79 13.19
C VAL A 28 5.79 -0.36 12.65
N ASP A 29 6.66 0.49 13.21
CA ASP A 29 6.88 1.85 12.70
C ASP A 29 7.56 1.83 11.32
N GLY A 30 8.50 0.91 11.10
CA GLY A 30 9.11 0.68 9.79
C GLY A 30 8.07 0.30 8.73
N LEU A 31 7.08 -0.53 9.07
CA LEU A 31 5.97 -0.88 8.17
C LEU A 31 5.09 0.35 7.87
N ASN A 32 4.81 1.19 8.87
CA ASN A 32 4.03 2.40 8.69
C ASN A 32 4.73 3.42 7.79
N SER A 33 6.04 3.64 8.02
CA SER A 33 6.87 4.50 7.16
C SER A 33 6.94 3.95 5.74
N LEU A 34 7.14 2.65 5.57
CA LEU A 34 7.15 2.00 4.25
C LEU A 34 5.83 2.19 3.51
N ARG A 35 4.69 2.12 4.22
CA ARG A 35 3.39 2.46 3.62
C ARG A 35 3.41 3.90 3.11
N ALA A 36 3.72 4.87 3.97
CA ALA A 36 3.72 6.28 3.60
C ALA A 36 4.64 6.56 2.39
N GLU A 37 5.86 6.01 2.41
CA GLU A 37 6.83 6.10 1.32
C GLU A 37 6.31 5.48 0.01
N SER A 38 5.62 4.33 0.08
CA SER A 38 5.05 3.66 -1.11
C SER A 38 3.89 4.44 -1.75
N LEU A 39 3.32 5.43 -1.04
CA LEU A 39 2.26 6.30 -1.55
C LEU A 39 2.81 7.57 -2.20
N LEU A 40 4.06 7.94 -1.91
CA LEU A 40 4.73 9.09 -2.53
C LEU A 40 5.26 8.69 -3.90
N ARG A 41 4.92 9.47 -4.92
CA ARG A 41 5.44 9.29 -6.28
C ARG A 41 6.76 10.05 -6.41
N SER A 42 7.86 9.37 -6.71
CA SER A 42 9.13 10.01 -7.06
C SER A 42 9.53 9.74 -8.51
N ASN A 43 10.00 8.52 -8.78
CA ASN A 43 10.33 8.03 -10.12
C ASN A 43 9.91 6.56 -10.27
N TYR A 44 9.66 6.13 -11.51
CA TYR A 44 9.03 4.83 -11.76
C TYR A 44 9.79 3.64 -11.16
N LYS A 45 11.13 3.62 -11.20
CA LYS A 45 11.94 2.49 -10.70
C LYS A 45 11.97 2.40 -9.17
N GLU A 46 12.12 3.53 -8.48
CA GLU A 46 12.06 3.57 -7.02
C GLU A 46 10.65 3.28 -6.52
N ASP A 47 9.63 3.80 -7.19
CA ASP A 47 8.23 3.59 -6.84
C ASP A 47 7.87 2.09 -6.90
N ILE A 48 8.27 1.38 -7.98
CA ILE A 48 8.10 -0.06 -8.11
C ILE A 48 8.77 -0.81 -6.95
N SER A 49 10.03 -0.50 -6.65
CA SER A 49 10.79 -1.17 -5.59
C SER A 49 10.15 -0.99 -4.21
N LYS A 50 9.68 0.22 -3.90
CA LYS A 50 8.97 0.53 -2.64
C LYS A 50 7.62 -0.21 -2.57
N LEU A 51 6.85 -0.21 -3.65
CA LEU A 51 5.56 -0.90 -3.73
C LEU A 51 5.70 -2.41 -3.57
N LEU A 52 6.69 -3.03 -4.23
CA LEU A 52 7.00 -4.47 -4.10
C LEU A 52 7.38 -4.80 -2.66
N ARG A 53 8.33 -4.07 -2.07
CA ARG A 53 8.74 -4.28 -0.68
C ARG A 53 7.56 -4.13 0.28
N TYR A 54 6.68 -3.15 0.05
CA TYR A 54 5.48 -2.99 0.87
C TYR A 54 4.51 -4.17 0.70
N TYR A 55 4.26 -4.61 -0.54
CA TYR A 55 3.41 -5.77 -0.81
C TYR A 55 3.94 -7.04 -0.13
N ASP A 56 5.24 -7.28 -0.18
CA ASP A 56 5.89 -8.43 0.47
C ASP A 56 5.71 -8.37 1.99
N GLN A 57 5.85 -7.18 2.60
CA GLN A 57 5.60 -7.03 4.03
C GLN A 57 4.14 -7.30 4.40
N LEU A 58 3.17 -6.85 3.57
CA LEU A 58 1.76 -7.18 3.79
C LEU A 58 1.50 -8.69 3.70
N HIS A 59 2.18 -9.39 2.80
CA HIS A 59 2.10 -10.84 2.70
C HIS A 59 2.71 -11.54 3.93
N ALA A 60 3.87 -11.06 4.40
CA ALA A 60 4.59 -11.64 5.53
C ALA A 60 3.83 -11.53 6.87
N ILE A 61 2.95 -10.52 7.02
CA ILE A 61 2.16 -10.30 8.25
C ILE A 61 0.76 -10.92 8.19
N GLU A 62 0.27 -11.34 7.03
CA GLU A 62 -1.13 -11.76 6.82
C GLU A 62 -1.57 -12.89 7.75
N TYR A 63 -0.68 -13.84 8.04
CA TYR A 63 -0.96 -14.96 8.95
C TYR A 63 -0.52 -14.72 10.40
N LYS A 64 0.11 -13.58 10.69
CA LYS A 64 0.61 -13.22 12.03
C LYS A 64 -0.30 -12.24 12.74
N LEU A 65 -0.95 -11.36 11.98
CA LEU A 65 -1.76 -10.25 12.49
C LEU A 65 -3.20 -10.38 11.98
N PRO A 66 -4.20 -10.56 12.87
CA PRO A 66 -5.59 -10.64 12.47
C PRO A 66 -6.16 -9.24 12.12
N ILE A 67 -5.80 -8.73 10.95
CA ILE A 67 -6.29 -7.45 10.41
C ILE A 67 -7.72 -7.64 9.90
N THR A 68 -8.67 -7.30 10.77
CA THR A 68 -10.11 -7.44 10.57
C THR A 68 -10.85 -6.31 11.28
N GLU A 69 -12.15 -6.16 11.00
CA GLU A 69 -13.01 -5.17 11.66
C GLU A 69 -13.22 -5.43 13.17
N ASN A 70 -12.89 -6.63 13.66
CA ASN A 70 -13.15 -7.07 15.04
C ASN A 70 -11.89 -7.21 15.89
N GLN A 71 -10.70 -7.24 15.29
CA GLN A 71 -9.42 -7.43 16.01
C GLN A 71 -8.47 -6.25 15.76
N ILE A 72 -7.63 -6.30 14.72
CA ILE A 72 -6.76 -5.16 14.35
C ILE A 72 -7.50 -4.28 13.34
N ARG A 73 -8.21 -3.28 13.87
CA ARG A 73 -9.12 -2.42 13.11
C ARG A 73 -8.37 -1.36 12.30
N ILE A 74 -8.06 -1.67 11.03
CA ILE A 74 -7.44 -0.75 10.08
C ILE A 74 -8.36 -0.59 8.87
N TYR A 75 -8.90 0.60 8.64
CA TYR A 75 -9.74 0.88 7.48
C TYR A 75 -8.91 1.44 6.33
N PHE A 76 -8.60 0.60 5.36
CA PHE A 76 -7.85 1.00 4.18
C PHE A 76 -8.76 1.77 3.22
N LYS A 77 -8.37 2.97 2.83
CA LYS A 77 -9.13 3.83 1.92
C LYS A 77 -8.32 4.20 0.69
N TRP A 78 -8.91 4.00 -0.49
CA TRP A 78 -8.30 4.24 -1.79
C TRP A 78 -9.23 5.07 -2.70
N GLN A 79 -8.61 5.82 -3.61
CA GLN A 79 -9.31 6.50 -4.69
C GLN A 79 -9.43 5.55 -5.89
N ASP A 80 -10.54 5.64 -6.60
CA ASP A 80 -10.74 4.90 -7.83
C ASP A 80 -9.82 5.46 -8.95
N ALA A 81 -9.06 4.59 -9.59
CA ALA A 81 -8.10 4.96 -10.64
C ALA A 81 -8.78 5.24 -12.00
N LEU A 82 -9.98 4.71 -12.24
CA LEU A 82 -10.67 4.77 -13.53
C LEU A 82 -11.74 5.87 -13.57
N VAL A 83 -12.10 6.41 -12.41
CA VAL A 83 -13.01 7.55 -12.31
C VAL A 83 -12.17 8.83 -12.42
N GLY A 84 -11.85 9.20 -13.66
CA GLY A 84 -11.15 10.44 -14.00
C GLY A 84 -11.86 11.66 -13.41
N GLY A 85 -11.10 12.53 -12.75
CA GLY A 85 -11.60 13.84 -12.32
C GLY A 85 -11.85 14.71 -13.55
N GLY A 86 -13.10 14.80 -14.00
CA GLY A 86 -13.49 15.75 -15.05
C GLY A 86 -14.50 15.25 -16.06
N GLY A 87 -15.67 14.77 -15.62
CA GLY A 87 -16.86 15.01 -16.45
C GLY A 87 -17.15 16.52 -16.45
N LEU A 88 -17.65 17.06 -17.56
CA LEU A 88 -18.04 18.49 -17.77
C LEU A 88 -18.94 19.11 -16.67
N PHE A 89 -19.39 18.32 -15.69
CA PHE A 89 -20.24 18.71 -14.56
C PHE A 89 -19.69 18.32 -13.17
N GLY A 90 -18.36 18.35 -12.96
CA GLY A 90 -17.79 18.34 -11.59
C GLY A 90 -18.00 17.04 -10.80
N GLY A 91 -17.96 15.88 -11.45
CA GLY A 91 -18.09 14.58 -10.79
C GLY A 91 -17.02 14.35 -9.70
N LYS A 92 -17.45 14.09 -8.46
CA LYS A 92 -16.56 13.82 -7.32
C LYS A 92 -15.71 12.57 -7.56
N GLN A 93 -14.42 12.66 -7.24
CA GLN A 93 -13.52 11.50 -7.13
C GLN A 93 -14.15 10.44 -6.22
N LYS A 94 -14.39 9.23 -6.75
CA LYS A 94 -14.97 8.13 -5.97
C LYS A 94 -13.89 7.52 -5.09
N THR A 95 -14.22 7.30 -3.82
CA THR A 95 -13.34 6.63 -2.85
C THR A 95 -14.02 5.40 -2.31
N ASN A 96 -13.31 4.28 -2.26
CA ASN A 96 -13.76 3.02 -1.67
C ASN A 96 -12.80 2.59 -0.56
N GLY A 97 -13.26 1.73 0.36
CA GLY A 97 -12.43 1.24 1.45
C GLY A 97 -12.90 -0.08 2.02
N SER A 98 -12.05 -0.69 2.83
CA SER A 98 -12.31 -1.99 3.47
C SER A 98 -11.42 -2.18 4.71
N TRP A 99 -11.91 -2.97 5.66
CA TRP A 99 -11.14 -3.42 6.83
C TRP A 99 -10.22 -4.62 6.51
N LYS A 100 -10.28 -5.17 5.30
CA LYS A 100 -9.57 -6.40 4.93
C LYS A 100 -8.16 -6.09 4.40
N LEU A 101 -7.15 -6.79 4.91
CA LEU A 101 -5.78 -6.74 4.38
C LEU A 101 -5.71 -7.12 2.90
N ALA A 102 -6.54 -8.07 2.45
CA ALA A 102 -6.62 -8.47 1.05
C ALA A 102 -7.00 -7.32 0.10
N PHE A 103 -7.87 -6.41 0.55
CA PHE A 103 -8.21 -5.20 -0.23
C PHE A 103 -6.99 -4.29 -0.38
N GLN A 104 -6.26 -4.07 0.70
CA GLN A 104 -5.02 -3.30 0.67
C GLN A 104 -3.97 -3.93 -0.26
N LYS A 105 -3.77 -5.26 -0.19
CA LYS A 105 -2.87 -6.00 -1.09
C LYS A 105 -3.28 -5.83 -2.56
N ALA A 106 -4.58 -5.97 -2.87
CA ALA A 106 -5.09 -5.79 -4.22
C ALA A 106 -4.84 -4.37 -4.76
N CYS A 107 -5.07 -3.33 -3.96
CA CYS A 107 -4.78 -1.95 -4.37
C CYS A 107 -3.28 -1.70 -4.60
N VAL A 108 -2.41 -2.24 -3.74
CA VAL A 108 -0.95 -2.13 -3.92
C VAL A 108 -0.51 -2.87 -5.18
N LEU A 109 -1.04 -4.07 -5.43
CA LEU A 109 -0.72 -4.85 -6.63
C LEU A 109 -1.18 -4.15 -7.92
N PHE A 110 -2.36 -3.52 -7.90
CA PHE A 110 -2.82 -2.67 -8.99
C PHE A 110 -1.83 -1.52 -9.26
N ASN A 111 -1.36 -0.84 -8.22
CA ASN A 111 -0.37 0.23 -8.35
C ASN A 111 0.98 -0.27 -8.88
N ILE A 112 1.41 -1.47 -8.50
CA ILE A 112 2.61 -2.11 -9.06
C ILE A 112 2.43 -2.30 -10.57
N GLY A 113 1.30 -2.87 -11.00
CA GLY A 113 1.00 -3.05 -12.43
C GLY A 113 0.97 -1.73 -13.19
N TYR A 114 0.35 -0.70 -12.62
CA TYR A 114 0.34 0.65 -13.20
C TYR A 114 1.75 1.25 -13.29
N ALA A 115 2.59 1.11 -12.26
CA ALA A 115 3.95 1.63 -12.29
C ALA A 115 4.82 0.92 -13.34
N TYR A 116 4.67 -0.38 -13.53
CA TYR A 116 5.31 -1.11 -14.64
C TYR A 116 4.81 -0.64 -16.01
N ASN A 117 3.51 -0.37 -16.16
CA ASN A 117 2.95 0.17 -17.39
C ASN A 117 3.57 1.54 -17.74
N GLU A 118 3.64 2.45 -16.77
CA GLU A 118 4.29 3.76 -16.96
C GLU A 118 5.77 3.63 -17.30
N LEU A 119 6.49 2.72 -16.64
CA LEU A 119 7.89 2.44 -16.94
C LEU A 119 8.07 1.93 -18.38
N ALA A 120 7.19 1.04 -18.85
CA ALA A 120 7.20 0.51 -20.21
C ALA A 120 6.92 1.60 -21.25
N LEU A 121 5.94 2.47 -21.00
CA LEU A 121 5.62 3.61 -21.87
C LEU A 121 6.76 4.64 -21.96
N ALA A 122 7.60 4.73 -20.92
CA ALA A 122 8.76 5.61 -20.88
C ALA A 122 10.00 5.03 -21.58
N GLN A 123 9.99 3.77 -22.02
CA GLN A 123 11.13 3.14 -22.69
C GLN A 123 11.33 3.68 -24.12
N ASN A 124 12.59 3.85 -24.51
CA ASN A 124 12.95 4.12 -25.88
C ASN A 124 13.15 2.80 -26.65
N LEU A 125 12.20 2.50 -27.53
CA LEU A 125 12.18 1.27 -28.33
C LEU A 125 13.30 1.19 -29.38
N SER A 126 14.10 2.23 -29.59
CA SER A 126 15.29 2.16 -30.44
C SER A 126 16.53 1.62 -29.72
N ILE A 127 16.45 1.37 -28.41
CA ILE A 127 17.55 0.86 -27.58
C ILE A 127 17.19 -0.57 -27.16
N ASP A 128 17.95 -1.56 -27.63
CA ASP A 128 17.73 -3.00 -27.34
C ASP A 128 17.59 -3.32 -25.85
N GLU A 129 18.34 -2.64 -24.98
CA GLU A 129 18.27 -2.83 -23.53
C GLU A 129 16.93 -2.36 -22.95
N GLN A 130 16.31 -1.35 -23.55
CA GLN A 130 15.03 -0.78 -23.11
C GLN A 130 13.82 -1.51 -23.73
N MET A 131 14.03 -2.38 -24.71
CA MET A 131 13.01 -3.29 -25.25
C MET A 131 12.87 -4.59 -24.46
N LYS A 132 13.85 -4.93 -23.60
CA LYS A 132 13.89 -6.15 -22.79
C LYS A 132 13.19 -5.94 -21.45
#